data_AF-A0A1Y1XWA4-F1
#
_entry.id   AF-A0A1Y1XWA4-F1
#
_cell.length_a   1.000
_cell.length_b   1.000
_cell.length_c   1.000
_cell.angle_alpha   90.00
_cell.angle_beta   90.00
_cell.angle_gamma   90.00
#
_symmetry.space_group_name_H-M   'P 1'
#
loop_
_entity.id
_entity.type
_entity.pdbx_description
1 polymer ?
#
loop_
_entity_poly.entity_id
_entity_poly.type
_entity_poly.pdbx_seq_one_letter_code
_entity_poly.pdbx_strand_id
1 'polypeptide(L)'
;MVKHRKKTLHRTNTSKNSRDKRQLRVGLINDAIRNKDIASLKMLATTGPGLLNDGLRRLSWPLILHCDKTQINSTISMPHKDESQVDLDVKRSLGKLPTADTRQTWRAEKRKELTSVITQVLRNNPELSYYQGFHDICTCLLLVLGPDKAAEAAQNMALFFLRDAMSDSLEPVMSQLALMQTILAQEDSQVSNFLLKSETPPYFCLSWVLTWCSHDLNDFSKVTRLFDFFLSVNPLAPVYFAASVVLSRKDELLDCECEYAMVHTFLSKFPQGANVDALLSKTLDLLAKYPPSKLQALAGLELPKRSVVNTYSKNWENLGIDDQPNVEHVRKILSKPLPPAQKRDPRHNYLGKNANRILAVLALSASVSTVAIAFLMKNELARNWMSSSL
;
A
#
# COMPACT_ATOMS: atom_id res chain seq x y z
N MET A 1 44.67 16.57 23.53
CA MET A 1 44.70 15.23 22.87
C MET A 1 43.73 14.17 23.44
N VAL A 2 43.22 14.27 24.68
CA VAL A 2 42.40 13.21 25.32
C VAL A 2 40.91 13.18 24.88
N LYS A 3 40.32 14.33 24.52
CA LYS A 3 38.91 14.40 24.07
C LYS A 3 38.63 13.74 22.71
N HIS A 4 39.63 13.67 21.81
CA HIS A 4 39.48 12.99 20.51
C HIS A 4 39.45 11.46 20.67
N ARG A 5 40.32 10.88 21.51
CA ARG A 5 40.43 9.41 21.69
C ARG A 5 39.15 8.75 22.21
N LYS A 6 38.42 9.40 23.15
CA LYS A 6 37.14 8.88 23.68
C LYS A 6 36.01 8.87 22.64
N LYS A 7 35.93 9.89 21.77
CA LYS A 7 34.96 9.93 20.66
C LYS A 7 35.26 8.83 19.62
N THR A 8 36.53 8.57 19.34
CA THR A 8 36.93 7.52 18.38
C THR A 8 36.57 6.12 18.89
N LEU A 9 36.90 5.80 20.15
CA LEU A 9 36.57 4.50 20.77
C LEU A 9 35.07 4.23 20.88
N HIS A 10 34.27 5.24 21.23
CA HIS A 10 32.82 5.10 21.33
C HIS A 10 32.16 4.89 19.95
N ARG A 11 32.70 5.56 18.91
CA ARG A 11 32.25 5.42 17.52
C ARG A 11 32.65 4.07 16.90
N THR A 12 33.82 3.53 17.25
CA THR A 12 34.23 2.17 16.85
C THR A 12 33.40 1.08 17.53
N ASN A 13 33.06 1.23 18.83
CA ASN A 13 32.24 0.24 19.53
C ASN A 13 30.78 0.22 19.06
N THR A 14 30.19 1.39 18.79
CA THR A 14 28.83 1.49 18.23
C THR A 14 28.76 0.96 16.79
N SER A 15 29.77 1.24 15.96
CA SER A 15 29.86 0.67 14.61
C SER A 15 30.12 -0.84 14.60
N LYS A 16 30.86 -1.38 15.57
CA LYS A 16 31.09 -2.83 15.68
C LYS A 16 29.80 -3.54 16.10
N ASN A 17 29.12 -3.02 17.14
CA ASN A 17 27.84 -3.57 17.61
C ASN A 17 26.74 -3.50 16.53
N SER A 18 26.69 -2.45 15.71
CA SER A 18 25.72 -2.39 14.61
C SER A 18 26.01 -3.40 13.49
N ARG A 19 27.29 -3.65 13.17
CA ARG A 19 27.70 -4.70 12.24
C ARG A 19 27.36 -6.09 12.78
N ASP A 20 27.63 -6.35 14.05
CA ASP A 20 27.34 -7.63 14.69
C ASP A 20 25.83 -7.92 14.70
N LYS A 21 25.00 -6.92 15.05
CA LYS A 21 23.52 -7.04 14.96
C LYS A 21 23.03 -7.29 13.55
N ARG A 22 23.63 -6.62 12.55
CA ARG A 22 23.27 -6.83 11.14
C ARG A 22 23.63 -8.24 10.69
N GLN A 23 24.81 -8.74 11.05
CA GLN A 23 25.26 -10.09 10.71
C GLN A 23 24.39 -11.16 11.36
N LEU A 24 24.04 -10.98 12.64
CA LEU A 24 23.08 -11.84 13.33
C LEU A 24 21.73 -11.89 12.59
N ARG A 25 21.21 -10.72 12.18
CA ARG A 25 19.94 -10.65 11.45
C ARG A 25 20.01 -11.35 10.10
N VAL A 26 21.12 -11.22 9.36
CA VAL A 26 21.33 -11.98 8.11
C VAL A 26 21.30 -13.48 8.38
N GLY A 27 21.95 -13.95 9.46
CA GLY A 27 21.91 -15.35 9.89
C GLY A 27 20.48 -15.83 10.12
N LEU A 28 19.69 -15.10 10.91
CA LEU A 28 18.30 -15.42 11.21
C LEU A 28 17.42 -15.49 9.94
N ILE A 29 17.59 -14.54 9.00
CA ILE A 29 16.85 -14.55 7.74
C ILE A 29 17.24 -15.77 6.89
N ASN A 30 18.53 -16.08 6.78
CA ASN A 30 18.99 -17.24 6.02
C ASN A 30 18.51 -18.56 6.62
N ASP A 31 18.48 -18.67 7.95
CA ASP A 31 17.96 -19.83 8.65
C ASP A 31 16.45 -20.01 8.40
N ALA A 32 15.69 -18.91 8.45
CA ALA A 32 14.27 -18.92 8.13
C ALA A 32 14.00 -19.28 6.65
N ILE A 33 14.79 -18.77 5.71
CA ILE A 33 14.73 -19.16 4.28
C ILE A 33 15.01 -20.66 4.12
N ARG A 34 16.11 -21.15 4.71
CA ARG A 34 16.55 -22.55 4.58
C ARG A 34 15.50 -23.52 5.13
N ASN A 35 14.87 -23.16 6.25
CA ASN A 35 13.83 -23.95 6.89
C ASN A 35 12.43 -23.68 6.31
N LYS A 36 12.31 -22.76 5.33
CA LYS A 36 11.04 -22.25 4.78
C LYS A 36 10.05 -21.81 5.86
N ASP A 37 10.56 -21.21 6.92
CA ASP A 37 9.78 -20.70 8.06
C ASP A 37 9.20 -19.32 7.72
N ILE A 38 8.02 -19.33 7.11
CA ILE A 38 7.29 -18.12 6.72
C ILE A 38 6.96 -17.24 7.93
N ALA A 39 6.63 -17.84 9.08
CA ALA A 39 6.28 -17.09 10.28
C ALA A 39 7.47 -16.26 10.79
N SER A 40 8.65 -16.88 10.88
CA SER A 40 9.89 -16.19 11.22
C SER A 40 10.26 -15.12 10.19
N LEU A 41 10.07 -15.39 8.89
CA LEU A 41 10.30 -14.38 7.84
C LEU A 41 9.37 -13.18 7.99
N LYS A 42 8.07 -13.38 8.21
CA LYS A 42 7.10 -12.30 8.45
C LYS A 42 7.47 -11.49 9.69
N MET A 43 7.89 -12.15 10.79
CA MET A 43 8.36 -11.48 12.00
C MET A 43 9.63 -10.64 11.75
N LEU A 44 10.59 -11.16 11.00
CA LEU A 44 11.81 -10.43 10.63
C LEU A 44 11.54 -9.32 9.61
N ALA A 45 10.51 -9.44 8.80
CA ALA A 45 10.14 -8.40 7.85
C ALA A 45 9.41 -7.22 8.53
N THR A 46 8.68 -7.47 9.62
CA THR A 46 7.96 -6.42 10.37
C THR A 46 8.81 -5.69 11.39
N THR A 47 9.80 -6.35 12.01
CA THR A 47 10.63 -5.78 13.08
C THR A 47 11.91 -5.11 12.56
N GLY A 48 12.53 -4.24 13.38
CA GLY A 48 13.86 -3.69 13.14
C GLY A 48 14.04 -3.15 11.70
N PRO A 49 15.18 -3.43 11.03
CA PRO A 49 15.45 -2.96 9.66
C PRO A 49 14.83 -3.84 8.56
N GLY A 50 13.88 -4.72 8.86
CA GLY A 50 13.25 -5.61 7.88
C GLY A 50 14.20 -6.66 7.31
N LEU A 51 14.10 -6.93 6.01
CA LEU A 51 14.86 -7.98 5.29
C LEU A 51 16.22 -7.51 4.74
N LEU A 52 16.63 -6.29 5.09
CA LEU A 52 17.95 -5.69 4.87
C LEU A 52 18.36 -5.35 3.42
N ASN A 53 18.18 -6.24 2.45
CA ASN A 53 18.65 -6.02 1.09
C ASN A 53 17.92 -6.89 0.05
N ASP A 54 18.02 -6.51 -1.22
CA ASP A 54 17.29 -7.14 -2.32
C ASP A 54 17.72 -8.58 -2.59
N GLY A 55 18.95 -8.98 -2.24
CA GLY A 55 19.39 -10.37 -2.31
C GLY A 55 18.60 -11.28 -1.39
N LEU A 56 18.39 -10.86 -0.13
CA LEU A 56 17.56 -11.59 0.82
C LEU A 56 16.08 -11.51 0.46
N ARG A 57 15.60 -10.38 -0.08
CA ARG A 57 14.21 -10.22 -0.54
C ARG A 57 13.88 -11.13 -1.72
N ARG A 58 14.80 -11.32 -2.67
CA ARG A 58 14.64 -12.28 -3.78
C ARG A 58 14.39 -13.71 -3.32
N LEU A 59 14.86 -14.05 -2.13
CA LEU A 59 14.64 -15.37 -1.52
C LEU A 59 13.43 -15.37 -0.56
N SER A 60 13.17 -14.25 0.12
CA SER A 60 12.16 -14.18 1.18
C SER A 60 10.77 -13.79 0.65
N TRP A 61 10.67 -12.78 -0.21
CA TRP A 61 9.39 -12.32 -0.75
C TRP A 61 8.65 -13.44 -1.48
N PRO A 62 9.30 -14.30 -2.30
CA PRO A 62 8.59 -15.40 -2.92
C PRO A 62 7.98 -16.40 -1.94
N LEU A 63 8.65 -16.64 -0.81
CA LEU A 63 8.13 -17.49 0.26
C LEU A 63 6.93 -16.83 0.96
N ILE A 64 7.03 -15.54 1.30
CA ILE A 64 5.95 -14.76 1.93
C ILE A 64 4.74 -14.63 0.99
N LEU A 65 4.99 -14.54 -0.32
CA LEU A 65 3.98 -14.38 -1.37
C LEU A 65 3.48 -15.71 -1.95
N HIS A 66 3.96 -16.86 -1.45
CA HIS A 66 3.61 -18.19 -1.95
C HIS A 66 3.76 -18.30 -3.49
N CYS A 67 4.82 -17.70 -4.05
CA CYS A 67 5.04 -17.59 -5.50
C CYS A 67 6.23 -18.44 -6.01
N ASP A 68 6.51 -19.57 -5.37
CA ASP A 68 7.60 -20.49 -5.76
C ASP A 68 7.08 -21.77 -6.45
N LYS A 69 5.76 -21.90 -6.61
CA LYS A 69 5.11 -23.18 -6.96
C LYS A 69 4.05 -23.07 -8.05
N THR A 70 3.59 -21.87 -8.44
CA THR A 70 2.54 -21.79 -9.46
C THR A 70 3.15 -21.65 -10.84
N GLN A 71 3.02 -22.72 -11.64
CA GLN A 71 3.12 -22.57 -13.09
C GLN A 71 1.99 -21.65 -13.53
N ILE A 72 2.31 -20.40 -13.86
CA ILE A 72 1.36 -19.53 -14.54
C ILE A 72 1.15 -20.14 -15.92
N ASN A 73 0.09 -20.93 -16.08
CA ASN A 73 -0.35 -21.39 -17.40
C ASN A 73 -0.75 -20.16 -18.21
N SER A 74 0.17 -19.74 -19.08
CA SER A 74 0.05 -18.61 -19.99
C SER A 74 -0.90 -18.95 -21.12
N THR A 75 -2.21 -18.90 -20.89
CA THR A 75 -3.17 -19.19 -21.96
C THR A 75 -4.50 -18.46 -21.78
N ILE A 76 -4.46 -17.13 -21.71
CA ILE A 76 -5.64 -16.32 -22.06
C ILE A 76 -5.22 -15.29 -23.11
N SER A 77 -5.71 -15.49 -24.33
CA SER A 77 -5.36 -14.69 -25.52
C SER A 77 -6.13 -13.37 -25.62
N MET A 78 -7.22 -13.20 -24.86
CA MET A 78 -8.05 -12.00 -25.00
C MET A 78 -7.41 -10.81 -24.26
N PRO A 79 -7.27 -9.66 -24.92
CA PRO A 79 -6.81 -8.43 -24.26
C PRO A 79 -7.75 -8.04 -23.11
N HIS A 80 -7.18 -7.57 -22.01
CA HIS A 80 -7.92 -7.01 -20.90
C HIS A 80 -8.45 -5.61 -21.24
N LYS A 81 -9.61 -5.24 -20.70
CA LYS A 81 -10.29 -3.96 -20.95
C LYS A 81 -9.44 -2.72 -20.62
N ASP A 82 -8.48 -2.86 -19.70
CA ASP A 82 -7.68 -1.76 -19.16
C ASP A 82 -6.23 -1.67 -19.70
N GLU A 83 -5.83 -2.50 -20.67
CA GLU A 83 -4.43 -2.51 -21.17
C GLU A 83 -3.97 -1.15 -21.73
N SER A 84 -4.89 -0.37 -22.32
CA SER A 84 -4.57 0.98 -22.81
C SER A 84 -4.17 1.95 -21.69
N GLN A 85 -4.80 1.84 -20.52
CA GLN A 85 -4.44 2.64 -19.35
C GLN A 85 -3.10 2.18 -18.77
N VAL A 86 -2.83 0.87 -18.77
CA VAL A 86 -1.52 0.30 -18.38
C VAL A 86 -0.41 0.92 -19.22
N ASP A 87 -0.57 0.97 -20.55
CA ASP A 87 0.42 1.56 -21.45
C ASP A 87 0.71 3.03 -21.14
N LEU A 88 -0.32 3.82 -20.84
CA LEU A 88 -0.16 5.24 -20.49
C LEU A 88 0.61 5.43 -19.17
N ASP A 89 0.30 4.61 -18.17
CA ASP A 89 0.94 4.70 -16.86
C ASP A 89 2.39 4.20 -16.89
N VAL A 90 2.65 3.08 -17.56
CA VAL A 90 4.00 2.53 -17.72
C VAL A 90 4.91 3.51 -18.48
N LYS A 91 4.40 4.23 -19.48
CA LYS A 91 5.15 5.29 -20.18
C LYS A 91 5.62 6.42 -19.24
N ARG A 92 4.88 6.70 -18.16
CA ARG A 92 5.22 7.72 -17.16
C ARG A 92 6.08 7.18 -16.00
N SER A 93 6.23 5.87 -15.88
CA SER A 93 6.98 5.20 -14.79
C SER A 93 8.50 5.31 -14.93
N LEU A 94 9.24 4.90 -13.89
CA LEU A 94 10.73 4.82 -13.82
C LEU A 94 11.49 6.15 -14.00
N GLY A 95 10.79 7.28 -14.05
CA GLY A 95 11.41 8.61 -14.17
C GLY A 95 12.21 9.05 -12.94
N LYS A 96 11.76 8.66 -11.73
CA LYS A 96 12.36 9.05 -10.45
C LYS A 96 13.64 8.30 -10.09
N LEU A 97 13.97 7.22 -10.81
CA LEU A 97 15.19 6.45 -10.54
C LEU A 97 16.43 7.22 -11.06
N PRO A 98 17.51 7.33 -10.27
CA PRO A 98 18.70 8.09 -10.66
C PRO A 98 19.30 7.56 -11.96
N THR A 99 19.65 8.44 -12.91
CA THR A 99 20.32 8.03 -14.15
C THR A 99 21.45 8.96 -14.56
N ALA A 100 22.59 8.35 -14.88
CA ALA A 100 23.46 8.82 -15.96
C ALA A 100 22.83 8.46 -17.31
N ASP A 101 23.21 9.17 -18.38
CA ASP A 101 22.58 9.11 -19.73
C ASP A 101 22.50 7.71 -20.38
N THR A 102 23.30 6.74 -19.91
CA THR A 102 23.37 5.35 -20.42
C THR A 102 22.16 4.46 -20.08
N ARG A 103 21.09 4.98 -19.46
CA ARG A 103 19.97 4.16 -18.94
C ARG A 103 18.63 4.34 -19.65
N GLN A 104 18.55 5.06 -20.76
CA GLN A 104 17.29 5.18 -21.49
C GLN A 104 16.84 3.86 -22.13
N THR A 105 17.77 3.07 -22.65
CA THR A 105 17.53 1.71 -23.16
C THR A 105 17.06 0.78 -22.04
N TRP A 106 17.75 0.79 -20.90
CA TRP A 106 17.35 0.04 -19.71
C TRP A 106 15.92 0.41 -19.24
N ARG A 107 15.56 1.70 -19.23
CA ARG A 107 14.19 2.14 -18.90
C ARG A 107 13.17 1.59 -19.90
N ALA A 108 13.48 1.63 -21.20
CA ALA A 108 12.59 1.09 -22.22
C ALA A 108 12.38 -0.42 -22.06
N GLU A 109 13.45 -1.17 -21.79
CA GLU A 109 13.40 -2.61 -21.49
C GLU A 109 12.55 -2.88 -20.24
N LYS A 110 12.80 -2.16 -19.13
CA LYS A 110 12.02 -2.33 -17.89
C LYS A 110 10.56 -1.93 -18.03
N ARG A 111 10.24 -0.92 -18.84
CA ARG A 111 8.84 -0.60 -19.18
C ARG A 111 8.19 -1.74 -19.97
N LYS A 112 8.90 -2.35 -20.93
CA LYS A 112 8.38 -3.51 -21.66
C LYS A 112 8.12 -4.71 -20.75
N GLU A 113 9.06 -5.02 -19.86
CA GLU A 113 8.89 -6.06 -18.83
C GLU A 113 7.72 -5.74 -17.90
N LEU A 114 7.59 -4.49 -17.46
CA LEU A 114 6.51 -4.04 -16.58
C LEU A 114 5.13 -4.16 -17.24
N THR A 115 4.99 -3.75 -18.52
CA THR A 115 3.76 -3.97 -19.29
C THR A 115 3.45 -5.47 -19.34
N SER A 116 4.43 -6.33 -19.63
CA SER A 116 4.23 -7.78 -19.68
C SER A 116 3.71 -8.33 -18.34
N VAL A 117 4.33 -7.93 -17.22
CA VAL A 117 3.93 -8.33 -15.86
C VAL A 117 2.48 -7.93 -15.58
N ILE A 118 2.12 -6.66 -15.79
CA ILE A 118 0.78 -6.16 -15.46
C ILE A 118 -0.28 -6.80 -16.38
N THR A 119 -0.01 -6.88 -17.68
CA THR A 119 -0.92 -7.49 -18.65
C THR A 119 -1.14 -8.97 -18.36
N GLN A 120 -0.10 -9.71 -17.96
CA GLN A 120 -0.25 -11.12 -17.55
C GLN A 120 -1.17 -11.26 -16.33
N VAL A 121 -1.00 -10.42 -15.30
CA VAL A 121 -1.89 -10.43 -14.13
C VAL A 121 -3.34 -10.16 -14.52
N LEU A 122 -3.59 -9.13 -15.33
CA LEU A 122 -4.94 -8.74 -15.73
C LEU A 122 -5.61 -9.77 -16.65
N ARG A 123 -4.88 -10.33 -17.61
CA ARG A 123 -5.43 -11.36 -18.51
C ARG A 123 -5.75 -12.66 -17.77
N ASN A 124 -4.97 -13.03 -16.76
CA ASN A 124 -5.22 -14.19 -15.90
C ASN A 124 -6.39 -14.01 -14.92
N ASN A 125 -6.83 -12.76 -14.71
CA ASN A 125 -7.84 -12.38 -13.74
C ASN A 125 -8.73 -11.28 -14.34
N PRO A 126 -9.50 -11.59 -15.40
CA PRO A 126 -10.28 -10.60 -16.16
C PRO A 126 -11.39 -9.91 -15.33
N GLU A 127 -11.67 -10.42 -14.13
CA GLU A 127 -12.59 -9.81 -13.16
C GLU A 127 -11.98 -8.62 -12.41
N LEU A 128 -10.65 -8.43 -12.46
CA LEU A 128 -9.98 -7.30 -11.85
C LEU A 128 -10.15 -6.05 -12.71
N SER A 129 -10.24 -4.89 -12.06
CA SER A 129 -10.18 -3.59 -12.72
C SER A 129 -8.87 -2.91 -12.35
N TYR A 130 -8.11 -2.46 -13.36
CA TYR A 130 -6.84 -1.79 -13.13
C TYR A 130 -7.07 -0.41 -12.51
N TYR A 131 -6.32 -0.08 -11.46
CA TYR A 131 -6.27 1.27 -10.89
C TYR A 131 -4.93 1.95 -11.19
N GLN A 132 -4.97 3.26 -11.44
CA GLN A 132 -3.77 4.06 -11.63
C GLN A 132 -2.94 4.10 -10.34
N GLY A 133 -1.75 3.49 -10.39
CA GLY A 133 -0.86 3.30 -9.24
C GLY A 133 -0.44 1.84 -9.04
N PHE A 134 -1.18 0.86 -9.60
CA PHE A 134 -0.78 -0.55 -9.53
C PHE A 134 0.58 -0.80 -10.22
N HIS A 135 0.89 -0.04 -11.27
CA HIS A 135 2.21 -0.09 -11.92
C HIS A 135 3.38 0.27 -10.99
N ASP A 136 3.18 1.11 -9.98
CA ASP A 136 4.23 1.46 -9.01
C ASP A 136 4.51 0.26 -8.08
N ILE A 137 3.47 -0.49 -7.68
CA ILE A 137 3.63 -1.76 -6.94
C ILE A 137 4.41 -2.78 -7.79
N CYS A 138 3.96 -3.00 -9.04
CA CYS A 138 4.59 -3.94 -9.95
C CYS A 138 6.03 -3.53 -10.30
N THR A 139 6.34 -2.23 -10.34
CA THR A 139 7.71 -1.74 -10.52
C THR A 139 8.61 -2.19 -9.38
N CYS A 140 8.16 -2.07 -8.13
CA CYS A 140 8.94 -2.52 -6.97
C CYS A 140 9.24 -4.03 -7.05
N LEU A 141 8.22 -4.83 -7.34
CA LEU A 141 8.37 -6.28 -7.51
C LEU A 141 9.32 -6.62 -8.66
N LEU A 142 9.18 -5.96 -9.81
CA LEU A 142 10.02 -6.17 -10.98
C LEU A 142 11.50 -5.88 -10.70
N LEU A 143 11.78 -4.76 -10.02
CA LEU A 143 13.16 -4.35 -9.72
C LEU A 143 13.84 -5.27 -8.69
N VAL A 144 13.08 -5.86 -7.77
CA VAL A 144 13.63 -6.77 -6.75
C VAL A 144 13.71 -8.20 -7.27
N LEU A 145 12.61 -8.72 -7.83
CA LEU A 145 12.41 -10.14 -8.17
C LEU A 145 12.77 -10.49 -9.62
N GLY A 146 12.83 -9.51 -10.51
CA GLY A 146 12.92 -9.75 -11.95
C GLY A 146 11.58 -10.16 -12.58
N PRO A 147 11.49 -10.17 -13.92
CA PRO A 147 10.22 -10.31 -14.65
C PRO A 147 9.50 -11.62 -14.36
N ASP A 148 10.24 -12.73 -14.28
CA ASP A 148 9.65 -14.07 -14.16
C ASP A 148 8.85 -14.24 -12.85
N LYS A 149 9.45 -13.86 -11.70
CA LYS A 149 8.79 -13.97 -10.39
C LYS A 149 7.86 -12.79 -10.09
N ALA A 150 8.09 -11.62 -10.72
CA ALA A 150 7.28 -10.44 -10.46
C ALA A 150 5.81 -10.63 -10.87
N ALA A 151 5.53 -11.35 -11.96
CA ALA A 151 4.15 -11.60 -12.40
C ALA A 151 3.36 -12.44 -11.38
N GLU A 152 3.96 -13.52 -10.86
CA GLU A 152 3.34 -14.39 -9.86
C GLU A 152 3.12 -13.65 -8.53
N ALA A 153 4.14 -12.94 -8.07
CA ALA A 153 4.06 -12.06 -6.91
C ALA A 153 2.96 -11.00 -7.05
N ALA A 154 2.91 -10.31 -8.20
CA ALA A 154 1.93 -9.27 -8.48
C ALA A 154 0.50 -9.83 -8.54
N GLN A 155 0.30 -11.02 -9.10
CA GLN A 155 -1.00 -11.70 -9.13
C GLN A 155 -1.49 -11.98 -7.71
N ASN A 156 -0.64 -12.54 -6.85
CA ASN A 156 -1.04 -12.83 -5.47
C ASN A 156 -1.29 -11.53 -4.68
N MET A 157 -0.49 -10.48 -4.88
CA MET A 157 -0.77 -9.18 -4.29
C MET A 157 -2.12 -8.61 -4.76
N ALA A 158 -2.39 -8.65 -6.07
CA ALA A 158 -3.65 -8.20 -6.66
C ALA A 158 -4.87 -8.90 -6.02
N LEU A 159 -4.80 -10.21 -5.82
CA LEU A 159 -5.92 -11.01 -5.35
C LEU A 159 -6.12 -10.98 -3.83
N PHE A 160 -5.04 -10.92 -3.05
CA PHE A 160 -5.08 -11.14 -1.59
C PHE A 160 -4.78 -9.89 -0.76
N PHE A 161 -4.18 -8.86 -1.35
CA PHE A 161 -3.84 -7.61 -0.66
C PHE A 161 -4.53 -6.38 -1.27
N LEU A 162 -4.65 -6.34 -2.60
CA LEU A 162 -5.06 -5.14 -3.33
C LEU A 162 -6.43 -5.26 -4.01
N ARG A 163 -7.12 -6.38 -3.83
CA ARG A 163 -8.40 -6.69 -4.51
C ARG A 163 -9.47 -5.61 -4.30
N ASP A 164 -9.51 -5.02 -3.11
CA ASP A 164 -10.43 -3.93 -2.78
C ASP A 164 -10.13 -2.66 -3.62
N ALA A 165 -8.86 -2.42 -3.98
CA ALA A 165 -8.45 -1.34 -4.89
C ALA A 165 -8.63 -1.70 -6.37
N MET A 166 -8.62 -2.99 -6.70
CA MET A 166 -8.83 -3.51 -8.06
C MET A 166 -10.28 -3.89 -8.36
N SER A 167 -11.22 -3.33 -7.59
CA SER A 167 -12.65 -3.45 -7.87
C SER A 167 -13.08 -2.43 -8.94
N ASP A 168 -14.30 -2.54 -9.47
CA ASP A 168 -14.88 -1.55 -10.38
C ASP A 168 -15.12 -0.17 -9.74
N SER A 169 -14.67 0.07 -8.52
CA SER A 169 -14.77 1.35 -7.83
C SER A 169 -13.73 1.40 -6.71
N LEU A 170 -13.21 2.59 -6.42
CA LEU A 170 -12.32 2.81 -5.28
C LEU A 170 -13.09 2.92 -3.94
N GLU A 171 -14.43 2.83 -3.93
CA GLU A 171 -15.24 2.88 -2.70
C GLU A 171 -14.69 1.99 -1.57
N PRO A 172 -14.29 0.72 -1.81
CA PRO A 172 -13.78 -0.13 -0.75
C PRO A 172 -12.52 0.45 -0.08
N VAL A 173 -11.62 1.04 -0.87
CA VAL A 173 -10.41 1.72 -0.35
C VAL A 173 -10.78 2.99 0.40
N MET A 174 -11.78 3.74 -0.08
CA MET A 174 -12.29 4.94 0.61
C MET A 174 -12.93 4.59 1.96
N SER A 175 -13.58 3.43 2.06
CA SER A 175 -14.09 2.88 3.32
C SER A 175 -12.97 2.45 4.26
N GLN A 176 -11.90 1.81 3.75
CA GLN A 176 -10.71 1.51 4.55
C GLN A 176 -10.05 2.80 5.09
N LEU A 177 -9.88 3.82 4.24
CA LEU A 177 -9.30 5.11 4.65
C LEU A 177 -10.13 5.84 5.70
N ALA A 178 -11.47 5.70 5.68
CA ALA A 178 -12.33 6.30 6.70
C ALA A 178 -12.01 5.78 8.11
N LEU A 179 -11.56 4.54 8.25
CA LEU A 179 -11.13 3.97 9.54
C LEU A 179 -9.93 4.72 10.15
N MET A 180 -9.11 5.40 9.34
CA MET A 180 -7.98 6.20 9.83
C MET A 180 -8.41 7.26 10.84
N GLN A 181 -9.56 7.89 10.64
CA GLN A 181 -10.05 8.92 11.56
C GLN A 181 -10.31 8.35 12.96
N THR A 182 -10.78 7.11 13.05
CA THR A 182 -10.97 6.45 14.34
C THR A 182 -9.63 6.18 15.01
N ILE A 183 -8.61 5.77 14.25
CA ILE A 183 -7.24 5.64 14.80
C ILE A 183 -6.75 6.98 15.35
N LEU A 184 -6.87 8.06 14.57
CA LEU A 184 -6.41 9.40 14.97
C LEU A 184 -7.17 9.90 16.21
N ALA A 185 -8.50 9.74 16.26
CA ALA A 185 -9.32 10.14 17.40
C ALA A 185 -8.94 9.40 18.70
N GLN A 186 -8.55 8.14 18.59
CA GLN A 186 -8.16 7.32 19.74
C GLN A 186 -6.74 7.59 20.22
N GLU A 187 -5.86 8.09 19.35
CA GLU A 187 -4.45 8.33 19.67
C GLU A 187 -4.15 9.78 20.01
N ASP A 188 -4.78 10.74 19.33
CA ASP A 188 -4.56 12.17 19.54
C ASP A 188 -5.84 12.97 19.19
N SER A 189 -6.59 13.35 20.22
CA SER A 189 -7.83 14.10 20.06
C SER A 189 -7.63 15.51 19.51
N GLN A 190 -6.44 16.11 19.68
CA GLN A 190 -6.14 17.43 19.13
C GLN A 190 -6.00 17.35 17.61
N VAL A 191 -5.20 16.39 17.12
CA VAL A 191 -5.06 16.11 15.68
C VAL A 191 -6.42 15.78 15.06
N SER A 192 -7.19 14.88 15.70
CA SER A 192 -8.52 14.53 15.21
C SER A 192 -9.43 15.76 15.12
N ASN A 193 -9.54 16.55 16.19
CA ASN A 193 -10.39 17.75 16.20
C ASN A 193 -9.94 18.80 15.18
N PHE A 194 -8.63 18.94 14.95
CA PHE A 194 -8.10 19.85 13.95
C PHE A 194 -8.54 19.44 12.54
N LEU A 195 -8.40 18.16 12.16
CA LEU A 195 -8.85 17.64 10.87
C LEU A 195 -10.37 17.76 10.68
N LEU A 196 -11.14 17.61 11.75
CA LEU A 196 -12.58 17.82 11.73
C LEU A 196 -12.93 19.28 11.46
N LYS A 197 -12.28 20.22 12.16
CA LYS A 197 -12.52 21.67 12.02
C LYS A 197 -12.06 22.19 10.66
N SER A 198 -10.95 21.69 10.13
CA SER A 198 -10.48 22.01 8.78
C SER A 198 -11.29 21.31 7.68
N GLU A 199 -12.28 20.47 8.06
CA GLU A 199 -13.11 19.69 7.16
C GLU A 199 -12.29 18.84 6.17
N THR A 200 -11.16 18.30 6.63
CA THR A 200 -10.23 17.53 5.79
C THR A 200 -10.54 16.03 5.89
N PRO A 201 -11.11 15.41 4.84
CA PRO A 201 -11.33 13.98 4.82
C PRO A 201 -9.98 13.22 4.69
N PRO A 202 -9.93 11.93 5.07
CA PRO A 202 -8.70 11.14 5.10
C PRO A 202 -8.12 10.77 3.72
N TYR A 203 -8.60 11.39 2.64
CA TYR A 203 -8.28 11.03 1.25
C TYR A 203 -6.98 11.65 0.73
N PHE A 204 -6.37 12.58 1.47
CA PHE A 204 -5.07 13.18 1.14
C PHE A 204 -3.95 12.14 1.00
N CYS A 205 -4.09 10.96 1.62
CA CYS A 205 -3.11 9.88 1.60
C CYS A 205 -3.49 8.70 0.69
N LEU A 206 -4.45 8.91 -0.23
CA LEU A 206 -4.91 7.85 -1.14
C LEU A 206 -3.74 7.26 -1.96
N SER A 207 -2.83 8.09 -2.46
CA SER A 207 -1.63 7.62 -3.19
C SER A 207 -0.75 6.71 -2.34
N TRP A 208 -0.59 7.03 -1.05
CA TRP A 208 0.25 6.28 -0.11
C TRP A 208 -0.28 4.88 0.10
N VAL A 209 -1.61 4.75 0.26
CA VAL A 209 -2.28 3.47 0.48
C VAL A 209 -2.32 2.65 -0.81
N LEU A 210 -2.62 3.25 -1.95
CA LEU A 210 -2.73 2.54 -3.24
C LEU A 210 -1.38 2.03 -3.78
N THR A 211 -0.31 2.77 -3.50
CA THR A 211 1.03 2.47 -4.03
C THR A 211 2.00 2.01 -2.94
N TRP A 212 1.53 1.81 -1.70
CA TRP A 212 2.40 1.50 -0.56
C TRP A 212 3.57 2.50 -0.43
N CYS A 213 3.25 3.78 -0.67
CA CYS A 213 4.17 4.92 -0.72
C CYS A 213 5.27 4.82 -1.79
N SER A 214 5.28 3.82 -2.67
CA SER A 214 6.30 3.69 -3.70
C SER A 214 6.24 4.80 -4.75
N HIS A 215 5.06 5.39 -4.92
CA HIS A 215 4.91 6.58 -5.73
C HIS A 215 5.53 7.82 -5.06
N ASP A 216 5.33 7.98 -3.76
CA ASP A 216 5.62 9.22 -3.04
C ASP A 216 7.06 9.28 -2.49
N LEU A 217 7.70 8.14 -2.27
CA LEU A 217 9.08 8.05 -1.78
C LEU A 217 10.10 8.07 -2.92
N ASN A 218 11.13 8.91 -2.78
CA ASN A 218 12.25 8.93 -3.73
C ASN A 218 13.32 7.86 -3.42
N ASP A 219 13.40 7.41 -2.18
CA ASP A 219 14.40 6.43 -1.74
C ASP A 219 13.86 5.00 -1.86
N PHE A 220 14.36 4.26 -2.86
CA PHE A 220 13.94 2.88 -3.11
C PHE A 220 14.24 1.92 -1.94
N SER A 221 15.25 2.22 -1.12
CA SER A 221 15.52 1.41 0.07
C SER A 221 14.42 1.52 1.13
N LYS A 222 13.80 2.71 1.25
CA LYS A 222 12.62 2.93 2.09
C LYS A 222 11.39 2.23 1.51
N VAL A 223 11.20 2.28 0.19
CA VAL A 223 10.11 1.58 -0.50
C VAL A 223 10.18 0.08 -0.24
N THR A 224 11.33 -0.55 -0.51
CA THR A 224 11.51 -1.99 -0.28
C THR A 224 11.37 -2.38 1.20
N ARG A 225 11.76 -1.50 2.14
CA ARG A 225 11.51 -1.69 3.57
C ARG A 225 10.02 -1.67 3.93
N LEU A 226 9.22 -0.80 3.30
CA LEU A 226 7.77 -0.79 3.46
C LEU A 226 7.14 -2.07 2.90
N PHE A 227 7.62 -2.55 1.75
CA PHE A 227 7.16 -3.81 1.17
C PHE A 227 7.46 -5.00 2.07
N ASP A 228 8.67 -5.09 2.67
CA ASP A 228 8.99 -6.11 3.68
C ASP A 228 7.87 -6.18 4.74
N PHE A 229 7.45 -5.02 5.23
CA PHE A 229 6.40 -4.90 6.24
C PHE A 229 5.02 -5.28 5.73
N PHE A 230 4.53 -4.62 4.67
CA PHE A 230 3.14 -4.76 4.22
C PHE A 230 2.82 -6.13 3.63
N LEU A 231 3.80 -6.84 3.09
CA LEU A 231 3.63 -8.24 2.65
C LEU A 231 3.38 -9.20 3.84
N SER A 232 3.72 -8.77 5.06
CA SER A 232 3.79 -9.63 6.25
C SER A 232 2.69 -9.36 7.28
N VAL A 233 1.78 -8.43 7.00
CA VAL A 233 0.70 -8.01 7.92
C VAL A 233 -0.64 -7.89 7.18
N ASN A 234 -1.71 -7.65 7.93
CA ASN A 234 -3.04 -7.45 7.37
C ASN A 234 -3.05 -6.33 6.30
N PRO A 235 -3.80 -6.47 5.18
CA PRO A 235 -3.87 -5.49 4.09
C PRO A 235 -4.34 -4.10 4.49
N LEU A 236 -4.94 -3.92 5.68
CA LEU A 236 -5.29 -2.60 6.20
C LEU A 236 -4.07 -1.82 6.72
N ALA A 237 -2.91 -2.45 6.89
CA ALA A 237 -1.71 -1.83 7.47
C ALA A 237 -1.23 -0.52 6.80
N PRO A 238 -1.35 -0.31 5.47
CA PRO A 238 -1.03 0.98 4.86
C PRO A 238 -1.86 2.14 5.43
N VAL A 239 -3.11 1.90 5.88
CA VAL A 239 -3.95 2.90 6.54
C VAL A 239 -3.41 3.23 7.94
N TYR A 240 -2.99 2.23 8.71
CA TYR A 240 -2.32 2.44 10.00
C TYR A 240 -0.99 3.16 9.85
N PHE A 241 -0.26 2.86 8.77
CA PHE A 241 0.98 3.55 8.44
C PHE A 241 0.74 5.02 8.10
N ALA A 242 -0.27 5.32 7.29
CA ALA A 242 -0.69 6.70 7.01
C ALA A 242 -1.07 7.44 8.30
N ALA A 243 -1.81 6.80 9.21
CA ALA A 243 -2.11 7.38 10.53
C ALA A 243 -0.83 7.68 11.33
N SER A 244 0.13 6.76 11.33
CA SER A 244 1.43 6.94 12.00
C SER A 244 2.21 8.11 11.42
N VAL A 245 2.18 8.29 10.09
CA VAL A 245 2.81 9.45 9.42
C VAL A 245 2.16 10.75 9.86
N VAL A 246 0.82 10.82 9.88
CA VAL A 246 0.08 12.02 10.34
C VAL A 246 0.43 12.35 11.78
N LEU A 247 0.36 11.37 12.69
CA LEU A 247 0.68 11.54 14.11
C LEU A 247 2.13 11.98 14.35
N SER A 248 3.07 11.50 13.54
CA SER A 248 4.49 11.89 13.66
C SER A 248 4.76 13.35 13.31
N ARG A 249 3.83 14.00 12.59
CA ARG A 249 3.90 15.38 12.13
C ARG A 249 2.88 16.28 12.82
N LYS A 250 2.41 15.88 14.01
CA LYS A 250 1.32 16.59 14.70
C LYS A 250 1.63 18.07 14.96
N ASP A 251 2.86 18.39 15.37
CA ASP A 251 3.20 19.75 15.78
C ASP A 251 3.16 20.67 14.55
N GLU A 252 3.81 20.26 13.45
CA GLU A 252 3.75 20.95 12.15
C GLU A 252 2.31 21.06 11.59
N LEU A 253 1.48 20.03 11.80
CA LEU A 253 0.08 20.02 11.36
C LEU A 253 -0.74 21.05 12.14
N LEU A 254 -0.58 21.11 13.46
CA LEU A 254 -1.33 22.03 14.33
C LEU A 254 -0.87 23.49 14.18
N ASP A 255 0.35 23.70 13.69
CA ASP A 255 0.88 25.02 13.31
C ASP A 255 0.34 25.53 11.96
N CYS A 256 -0.28 24.67 11.15
CA CYS A 256 -0.91 25.08 9.91
C CYS A 256 -2.16 25.94 10.18
N GLU A 257 -2.53 26.77 9.20
CA GLU A 257 -3.86 27.36 9.18
C GLU A 257 -4.92 26.24 9.10
N CYS A 258 -5.93 26.31 9.97
CA CYS A 258 -6.98 25.29 10.10
C CYS A 258 -8.01 25.37 8.97
N GLU A 259 -7.52 25.41 7.73
CA GLU A 259 -8.30 25.48 6.51
C GLU A 259 -8.03 24.26 5.62
N TYR A 260 -9.07 23.76 4.96
CA TYR A 260 -9.02 22.57 4.13
C TYR A 260 -7.83 22.56 3.15
N ALA A 261 -7.60 23.67 2.42
CA ALA A 261 -6.58 23.74 1.38
C ALA A 261 -5.16 23.63 1.95
N MET A 262 -4.89 24.30 3.08
CA MET A 262 -3.58 24.31 3.75
C MET A 262 -3.28 22.93 4.34
N VAL A 263 -4.25 22.38 5.08
CA VAL A 263 -4.13 21.04 5.69
C VAL A 263 -3.98 19.95 4.62
N HIS A 264 -4.79 19.98 3.56
CA HIS A 264 -4.68 19.01 2.46
C HIS A 264 -3.33 19.11 1.74
N THR A 265 -2.84 20.32 1.46
CA THR A 265 -1.53 20.52 0.81
C THR A 265 -0.38 20.03 1.68
N PHE A 266 -0.46 20.23 2.99
CA PHE A 266 0.55 19.74 3.95
C PHE A 266 0.55 18.21 4.05
N LEU A 267 -0.64 17.61 4.17
CA LEU A 267 -0.80 16.18 4.40
C LEU A 267 -0.70 15.32 3.12
N SER A 268 -0.94 15.88 1.94
CA SER A 268 -0.74 15.15 0.67
C SER A 268 0.74 14.89 0.34
N LYS A 269 1.66 15.64 0.97
CA LYS A 269 3.10 15.48 0.75
C LYS A 269 3.69 14.50 1.76
N PHE A 270 4.23 13.38 1.25
CA PHE A 270 4.93 12.42 2.08
C PHE A 270 6.27 13.01 2.61
N PRO A 271 6.57 12.90 3.91
CA PRO A 271 7.81 13.42 4.50
C PRO A 271 9.04 12.61 4.07
N GLN A 272 9.79 13.08 3.07
CA GLN A 272 10.96 12.35 2.53
C GLN A 272 12.03 12.01 3.57
N GLY A 273 12.20 12.88 4.58
CA GLY A 273 13.15 12.70 5.68
C GLY A 273 12.68 11.74 6.79
N ALA A 274 11.46 11.19 6.69
CA ALA A 274 10.90 10.38 7.77
C ALA A 274 11.73 9.12 8.06
N ASN A 275 11.79 8.79 9.35
CA ASN A 275 12.34 7.55 9.86
C ASN A 275 11.30 6.43 9.71
N VAL A 276 11.40 5.69 8.60
CA VAL A 276 10.44 4.64 8.24
C VAL A 276 10.37 3.55 9.30
N ASP A 277 11.49 3.14 9.90
CA ASP A 277 11.48 2.09 10.93
C ASP A 277 10.72 2.54 12.20
N ALA A 278 10.83 3.81 12.59
CA ALA A 278 10.05 4.36 13.70
C ALA A 278 8.54 4.40 13.39
N LEU A 279 8.18 4.82 12.17
CA LEU A 279 6.79 4.83 11.71
C LEU A 279 6.19 3.42 11.64
N LEU A 280 6.96 2.43 11.16
CA LEU A 280 6.55 1.03 11.12
C LEU A 280 6.41 0.44 12.53
N SER A 281 7.30 0.81 13.46
CA SER A 281 7.15 0.42 14.87
C SER A 281 5.83 0.95 15.45
N LYS A 282 5.53 2.24 15.25
CA LYS A 282 4.25 2.82 15.67
C LYS A 282 3.06 2.15 14.99
N THR A 283 3.20 1.79 13.71
CA THR A 283 2.18 1.08 12.94
C THR A 283 1.86 -0.29 13.57
N LEU A 284 2.86 -1.04 14.01
CA LEU A 284 2.66 -2.30 14.74
C LEU A 284 1.95 -2.07 16.08
N ASP A 285 2.33 -1.05 16.83
CA ASP A 285 1.68 -0.72 18.10
C ASP A 285 0.19 -0.43 17.89
N LEU A 286 -0.15 0.32 16.84
CA LEU A 286 -1.54 0.63 16.49
C LEU A 286 -2.31 -0.62 16.03
N LEU A 287 -1.72 -1.48 15.22
CA LEU A 287 -2.32 -2.75 14.80
C LEU A 287 -2.58 -3.67 15.99
N ALA A 288 -1.67 -3.72 16.96
CA ALA A 288 -1.82 -4.51 18.18
C ALA A 288 -2.91 -3.93 19.10
N LYS A 289 -2.95 -2.59 19.27
CA LYS A 289 -3.93 -1.90 20.12
C LYS A 289 -5.35 -1.92 19.53
N TYR A 290 -5.44 -1.79 18.21
CA TYR A 290 -6.67 -1.78 17.44
C TYR A 290 -6.57 -2.76 16.27
N PRO A 291 -6.73 -4.09 16.49
CA PRO A 291 -6.81 -5.02 15.38
C PRO A 291 -7.95 -4.65 14.40
N PRO A 292 -7.88 -4.99 13.10
CA PRO A 292 -8.85 -4.52 12.10
C PRO A 292 -10.32 -4.75 12.45
N SER A 293 -10.67 -5.87 13.08
CA SER A 293 -12.05 -6.14 13.54
C SER A 293 -12.49 -5.20 14.66
N LYS A 294 -11.61 -4.96 15.65
CA LYS A 294 -11.84 -4.01 16.74
C LYS A 294 -11.94 -2.58 16.23
N LEU A 295 -11.08 -2.18 15.28
CA LEU A 295 -11.13 -0.84 14.71
C LEU A 295 -12.45 -0.58 13.97
N GLN A 296 -12.92 -1.54 13.16
CA GLN A 296 -14.22 -1.45 12.48
C GLN A 296 -15.38 -1.28 13.49
N ALA A 297 -15.37 -2.06 14.58
CA ALA A 297 -16.37 -1.95 15.63
C ALA A 297 -16.33 -0.58 16.34
N LEU A 298 -15.14 -0.08 16.67
CA LEU A 298 -14.97 1.25 17.27
C LEU A 298 -15.42 2.38 16.35
N ALA A 299 -15.20 2.23 15.04
CA ALA A 299 -15.60 3.20 14.03
C ALA A 299 -17.10 3.17 13.71
N GLY A 300 -17.83 2.12 14.14
CA GLY A 300 -19.17 1.84 13.65
C GLY A 300 -19.23 1.65 12.12
N LEU A 301 -18.11 1.22 11.52
CA LEU A 301 -17.93 1.05 10.07
C LEU A 301 -17.42 -0.35 9.78
N GLU A 302 -18.33 -1.25 9.42
CA GLU A 302 -17.97 -2.60 9.00
C GLU A 302 -17.61 -2.61 7.51
N LEU A 303 -16.39 -3.01 7.19
CA LEU A 303 -16.02 -3.32 5.82
C LEU A 303 -16.81 -4.56 5.36
N PRO A 304 -17.09 -4.70 4.05
CA PRO A 304 -17.77 -5.89 3.54
C PRO A 304 -17.06 -7.17 3.99
N LYS A 305 -17.81 -8.23 4.31
CA LYS A 305 -17.24 -9.55 4.67
C LYS A 305 -16.26 -10.10 3.63
N ARG A 306 -16.43 -9.68 2.38
CA ARG A 306 -15.60 -10.03 1.23
C ARG A 306 -14.35 -9.17 1.05
N SER A 307 -14.15 -8.14 1.86
CA SER A 307 -12.96 -7.28 1.82
C SER A 307 -11.67 -8.10 2.04
N VAL A 308 -10.57 -7.71 1.40
CA VAL A 308 -9.24 -8.30 1.68
C VAL A 308 -8.90 -8.24 3.16
N VAL A 309 -9.28 -7.16 3.84
CA VAL A 309 -9.03 -6.94 5.27
C VAL A 309 -9.70 -8.03 6.11
N ASN A 310 -10.97 -8.34 5.82
CA ASN A 310 -11.79 -9.27 6.58
C ASN A 310 -11.59 -10.74 6.16
N THR A 311 -11.03 -10.97 4.99
CA THR A 311 -10.72 -12.33 4.49
C THR A 311 -9.27 -12.75 4.72
N TYR A 312 -8.38 -11.83 5.10
CA TYR A 312 -6.94 -12.06 5.23
C TYR A 312 -6.57 -13.25 6.13
N SER A 313 -7.09 -13.29 7.36
CA SER A 313 -6.75 -14.36 8.32
C SER A 313 -7.13 -15.74 7.82
N LYS A 314 -8.24 -15.84 7.07
CA LYS A 314 -8.72 -17.10 6.51
C LYS A 314 -7.97 -17.49 5.23
N ASN A 315 -7.71 -16.51 4.36
CA ASN A 315 -7.28 -16.78 3.00
C ASN A 315 -5.75 -16.65 2.80
N TRP A 316 -5.03 -16.08 3.76
CA TRP A 316 -3.63 -15.72 3.57
C TRP A 316 -2.74 -15.85 4.82
N GLU A 317 -3.16 -15.29 5.96
CA GLU A 317 -2.30 -15.15 7.15
C GLU A 317 -1.70 -16.48 7.62
N ASN A 318 -2.55 -17.51 7.65
CA ASN A 318 -2.27 -18.83 8.20
C ASN A 318 -1.80 -19.84 7.15
N LEU A 319 -1.52 -19.41 5.90
CA LEU A 319 -0.99 -20.31 4.89
C LEU A 319 0.45 -20.73 5.26
N GLY A 320 0.66 -22.03 5.32
CA GLY A 320 1.98 -22.66 5.38
C GLY A 320 2.66 -22.69 4.00
N ILE A 321 3.90 -23.16 3.98
CA ILE A 321 4.69 -23.20 2.74
C ILE A 321 4.15 -24.19 1.69
N ASP A 322 3.45 -25.22 2.14
CA ASP A 322 2.85 -26.22 1.26
C ASP A 322 1.42 -25.91 0.84
N ASP A 323 0.82 -24.91 1.47
CA ASP A 323 -0.49 -24.42 1.10
C ASP A 323 -0.41 -23.59 -0.19
N GLN A 324 -1.46 -23.71 -1.01
CA GLN A 324 -1.66 -22.89 -2.19
C GLN A 324 -2.75 -21.86 -1.91
N PRO A 325 -2.51 -20.58 -2.22
CA PRO A 325 -3.57 -19.57 -2.12
C PRO A 325 -4.78 -19.97 -2.98
N ASN A 326 -5.97 -19.94 -2.40
CA ASN A 326 -7.19 -20.36 -3.10
C ASN A 326 -7.69 -19.27 -4.06
N VAL A 327 -7.02 -19.15 -5.21
CA VAL A 327 -7.34 -18.17 -6.27
C VAL A 327 -8.77 -18.34 -6.77
N GLU A 328 -9.25 -19.57 -6.90
CA GLU A 328 -10.61 -19.86 -7.39
C GLU A 328 -11.69 -19.35 -6.43
N HIS A 329 -11.47 -19.47 -5.12
CA HIS A 329 -12.36 -18.86 -4.13
C HIS A 329 -12.40 -17.33 -4.28
N VAL A 330 -11.25 -16.69 -4.54
CA VAL A 330 -11.18 -15.25 -4.75
C VAL A 330 -11.89 -14.82 -6.03
N ARG A 331 -11.75 -15.58 -7.14
CA ARG A 331 -12.51 -15.31 -8.38
C ARG A 331 -14.02 -15.37 -8.15
N LYS A 332 -14.50 -16.34 -7.36
CA LYS A 332 -15.92 -16.42 -6.94
C LYS A 332 -16.38 -15.25 -6.08
N ILE A 333 -15.47 -14.56 -5.38
CA ILE A 333 -15.77 -13.32 -4.67
C ILE A 333 -15.91 -12.17 -5.68
N LEU A 334 -15.00 -12.09 -6.65
CA LEU A 334 -14.94 -11.04 -7.67
C LEU A 334 -16.09 -11.10 -8.67
N SER A 335 -16.57 -12.30 -9.02
CA SER A 335 -17.70 -12.47 -9.94
C SER A 335 -19.05 -12.00 -9.36
N LYS A 336 -19.12 -11.71 -8.06
CA LYS A 336 -20.32 -11.19 -7.41
C LYS A 336 -20.32 -9.66 -7.44
N PRO A 337 -21.46 -9.03 -7.80
CA PRO A 337 -21.56 -7.58 -7.79
C PRO A 337 -21.22 -7.00 -6.41
N LEU A 338 -20.66 -5.78 -6.41
CA LEU A 338 -20.42 -5.03 -5.18
C LEU A 338 -21.71 -4.93 -4.37
N PRO A 339 -21.70 -5.29 -3.07
CA PRO A 339 -22.85 -4.99 -2.24
C PRO A 339 -23.08 -3.48 -2.25
N PRO A 340 -24.34 -3.01 -2.16
CA PRO A 340 -24.62 -1.59 -2.09
C PRO A 340 -23.85 -0.97 -0.92
N ALA A 341 -23.36 0.25 -1.12
CA ALA A 341 -22.64 0.99 -0.10
C ALA A 341 -23.46 0.99 1.19
N GLN A 342 -22.87 0.52 2.30
CA GLN A 342 -23.57 0.51 3.58
C GLN A 342 -23.94 1.94 3.97
N LYS A 343 -25.16 2.12 4.50
CA LYS A 343 -25.57 3.39 5.10
C LYS A 343 -24.64 3.68 6.28
N ARG A 344 -23.74 4.65 6.10
CA ARG A 344 -22.81 5.09 7.13
C ARG A 344 -23.58 5.82 8.23
N ASP A 345 -23.20 5.62 9.48
CA ASP A 345 -23.74 6.42 10.59
C ASP A 345 -23.53 7.92 10.28
N PRO A 346 -24.59 8.76 10.31
CA PRO A 346 -24.49 10.20 10.08
C PRO A 346 -23.38 10.90 10.89
N ARG A 347 -23.06 10.41 12.10
CA ARG A 347 -21.98 10.96 12.95
C ARG A 347 -20.57 10.71 12.39
N HIS A 348 -20.44 9.70 11.53
CA HIS A 348 -19.20 9.29 10.87
C HIS A 348 -19.29 9.54 9.34
N ASN A 349 -20.32 10.26 8.89
CA ASN A 349 -20.62 10.46 7.48
C ASN A 349 -19.93 11.71 6.91
N TYR A 350 -18.60 11.67 6.84
CA TYR A 350 -17.78 12.73 6.24
C TYR A 350 -17.99 12.90 4.73
N LEU A 351 -18.60 11.91 4.08
CA LEU A 351 -18.97 11.96 2.67
C LEU A 351 -20.20 12.84 2.40
N GLY A 352 -21.13 12.91 3.36
CA GLY A 352 -22.48 13.44 3.13
C GLY A 352 -22.57 14.95 2.87
N LYS A 353 -21.52 15.72 3.21
CA LYS A 353 -21.48 17.18 2.99
C LYS A 353 -20.48 17.64 1.91
N ASN A 354 -19.59 16.76 1.43
CA ASN A 354 -18.39 17.17 0.70
C ASN A 354 -18.12 16.40 -0.61
N ALA A 355 -19.17 15.95 -1.31
CA ALA A 355 -19.06 15.30 -2.62
C ALA A 355 -18.21 16.11 -3.63
N ASN A 356 -18.40 17.44 -3.67
CA ASN A 356 -17.61 18.35 -4.52
C ASN A 356 -16.12 18.37 -4.15
N ARG A 357 -15.77 18.21 -2.87
CA ARG A 357 -14.37 18.18 -2.41
C ARG A 357 -13.73 16.82 -2.66
N ILE A 358 -14.48 15.73 -2.61
CA ILE A 358 -13.99 14.39 -3.02
C ILE A 358 -13.67 14.37 -4.51
N LEU A 359 -14.53 15.00 -5.33
CA LEU A 359 -14.26 15.20 -6.75
C LEU A 359 -13.01 16.06 -6.96
N ALA A 360 -12.82 17.10 -6.15
CA ALA A 360 -11.63 17.96 -6.19
C ALA A 360 -10.34 17.24 -5.75
N VAL A 361 -10.36 16.40 -4.70
CA VAL A 361 -9.20 15.57 -4.30
C VAL A 361 -8.83 14.60 -5.41
N LEU A 362 -9.82 13.94 -6.01
CA LEU A 362 -9.62 13.03 -7.13
C LEU A 362 -9.15 13.78 -8.39
N ALA A 363 -9.47 15.06 -8.57
CA ALA A 363 -8.95 15.89 -9.67
C ALA A 363 -7.57 16.51 -9.39
N LEU A 364 -7.22 16.78 -8.12
CA LEU A 364 -5.99 17.45 -7.69
C LEU A 364 -4.85 16.47 -7.38
N SER A 365 -5.15 15.20 -7.08
CA SER A 365 -4.13 14.17 -7.14
C SER A 365 -3.71 14.01 -8.60
N ALA A 366 -2.52 14.52 -8.97
CA ALA A 366 -1.94 14.44 -10.31
C ALA A 366 -1.79 12.98 -10.86
N SER A 367 -2.22 11.99 -10.08
CA SER A 367 -2.42 10.57 -10.38
C SER A 367 -3.80 10.22 -10.93
N VAL A 368 -4.63 11.18 -11.31
CA VAL A 368 -5.93 10.94 -11.97
C VAL A 368 -6.00 11.79 -13.22
N SER A 369 -5.82 11.14 -14.36
CA SER A 369 -6.22 11.73 -15.64
C SER A 369 -7.74 11.89 -15.64
N THR A 370 -8.28 12.78 -16.47
CA THR A 370 -9.72 13.03 -16.75
C THR A 370 -10.60 11.77 -16.92
N VAL A 371 -10.01 10.59 -17.11
CA VAL A 371 -10.68 9.29 -17.20
C VAL A 371 -11.28 8.81 -15.87
N ALA A 372 -10.71 9.08 -14.68
CA ALA A 372 -11.38 8.68 -13.44
C ALA A 372 -12.61 9.57 -13.14
N ILE A 373 -12.65 10.80 -13.66
CA ILE A 373 -13.85 11.65 -13.69
C ILE A 373 -14.91 11.04 -14.62
N ALA A 374 -14.52 10.52 -15.79
CA ALA A 374 -15.42 9.80 -16.69
C ALA A 374 -15.94 8.47 -16.10
N PHE A 375 -15.12 7.81 -15.27
CA PHE A 375 -15.49 6.60 -14.54
C PHE A 375 -16.48 6.89 -13.40
N LEU A 376 -16.34 8.04 -12.73
CA LEU A 376 -17.33 8.55 -11.77
C LEU A 376 -18.67 8.91 -12.43
N MET A 377 -18.67 9.41 -13.67
CA MET A 377 -19.91 9.71 -14.41
C MET A 377 -20.72 8.45 -14.82
N LYS A 378 -20.12 7.26 -14.80
CA LYS A 378 -20.82 5.98 -15.03
C LYS A 378 -21.49 5.41 -13.77
N ASN A 379 -21.27 6.01 -12.60
CA ASN A 379 -21.81 5.53 -11.33
C ASN A 379 -23.25 6.04 -11.11
N GLU A 380 -24.19 5.13 -10.86
CA GLU A 380 -25.61 5.45 -10.61
C GLU A 380 -25.80 6.44 -9.44
N LEU A 381 -24.92 6.42 -8.44
CA LEU A 381 -24.95 7.38 -7.33
C LEU A 381 -24.61 8.81 -7.77
N ALA A 382 -23.70 8.98 -8.74
CA ALA A 382 -23.39 10.28 -9.31
C ALA A 382 -24.50 10.79 -10.25
N ARG A 383 -25.20 9.86 -10.93
CA ARG A 383 -26.36 10.17 -11.77
C ARG A 383 -27.58 10.60 -10.96
N ASN A 384 -27.91 9.87 -9.88
CA ASN A 384 -29.01 10.20 -8.98
C ASN A 384 -28.78 11.53 -8.24
N TRP A 385 -27.51 11.92 -8.08
CA TRP A 385 -27.13 13.22 -7.51
C TRP A 385 -27.31 14.38 -8.50
N MET A 386 -26.98 14.22 -9.79
CA MET A 386 -27.24 15.24 -10.82
C MET A 386 -28.73 15.44 -11.10
N SER A 387 -29.56 14.39 -11.00
CA SER A 387 -31.02 14.51 -11.20
C SER A 387 -31.77 15.09 -10.00
N SER A 388 -31.14 15.19 -8.83
CA SER A 388 -31.72 15.79 -7.61
C SER A 388 -31.19 17.20 -7.33
N SER A 389 -30.32 17.71 -8.21
CA SER A 389 -29.69 19.04 -8.12
C SER A 389 -30.04 19.94 -9.31
N LEU A 390 -31.15 19.64 -10.01
CA LEU A 390 -31.85 20.55 -10.92
C LEU A 390 -33.20 20.94 -10.31
#